data_AF-A0A7J4P1Q3-F1
#
_entry.id   AF-A0A7J4P1Q3-F1
#
_cell.length_a   1.000
_cell.length_b   1.000
_cell.length_c   1.000
_cell.angle_alpha   90.00
_cell.angle_beta   90.00
_cell.angle_gamma   90.00
#
_symmetry.space_group_name_H-M   'P 1'
#
loop_
_entity.id
_entity.type
_entity.pdbx_description
1 polymer ?
#
loop_
_entity_poly.entity_id
_entity_poly.type
_entity_poly.pdbx_seq_one_letter_code
_entity_poly.pdbx_strand_id
1 'polypeptide(L)'
;MAGQSEIVPVRVEKMIPNKLIRFRWAASEGIYAPEEGKTPHPGGYDTTVEITFESLNKGETLVKIIEGEWRNTEDGLQGSYQNCQGWTNMSCCLKAYVEYGVNLRKGFF
;
A
#
# COMPACT_ATOMS: atom_id res chain seq x y z
N MET A 1 9.32 17.05 -18.44
CA MET A 1 9.07 15.76 -19.11
C MET A 1 7.84 15.17 -18.46
N ALA A 2 6.78 14.89 -19.21
CA ALA A 2 5.58 14.28 -18.65
C ALA A 2 5.95 12.83 -18.25
N GLY A 3 6.00 12.57 -16.93
CA GLY A 3 6.22 11.23 -16.42
C GLY A 3 5.07 10.35 -16.91
N GLN A 4 5.39 9.32 -17.70
CA GLN A 4 4.42 8.28 -17.99
C GLN A 4 3.99 7.71 -16.64
N SER A 5 2.69 7.73 -16.34
CA SER A 5 2.20 7.01 -15.17
C SER A 5 2.47 5.53 -15.42
N GLU A 6 3.47 4.97 -14.76
CA GLU A 6 3.64 3.52 -14.73
C GLU A 6 2.37 2.93 -14.10
N ILE A 7 1.57 2.27 -14.93
CA ILE A 7 0.39 1.56 -14.47
C ILE A 7 0.92 0.30 -13.77
N VAL A 8 0.87 0.27 -12.45
CA VAL A 8 1.13 -0.96 -11.68
C VAL A 8 -0.16 -1.80 -11.72
N PRO A 9 -0.19 -2.95 -12.41
CA PRO A 9 -1.40 -3.74 -12.53
C PRO A 9 -1.79 -4.33 -11.17
N VAL A 10 -3.05 -4.16 -10.78
CA VAL A 10 -3.62 -4.74 -9.56
C VAL A 10 -4.58 -5.87 -9.94
N ARG A 11 -4.34 -7.07 -9.43
CA ARG A 11 -5.20 -8.24 -9.61
C ARG A 11 -6.03 -8.47 -8.36
N VAL A 12 -7.32 -8.17 -8.42
CA VAL A 12 -8.26 -8.48 -7.33
C VAL A 12 -8.52 -9.98 -7.28
N GLU A 13 -8.24 -10.62 -6.15
CA GLU A 13 -8.47 -12.05 -5.95
C GLU A 13 -9.82 -12.33 -5.28
N LYS A 14 -10.20 -11.49 -4.33
CA LYS A 14 -11.43 -11.66 -3.57
C LYS A 14 -11.95 -10.33 -3.05
N MET A 15 -13.26 -10.15 -3.13
CA MET A 15 -13.95 -9.03 -2.51
C MET A 15 -15.23 -9.55 -1.84
N ILE A 16 -15.37 -9.23 -0.55
CA ILE A 16 -16.60 -9.43 0.21
C ILE A 16 -17.00 -8.05 0.72
N PRO A 17 -18.17 -7.52 0.31
CA PRO A 17 -18.62 -6.21 0.73
C PRO A 17 -18.55 -6.04 2.25
N ASN A 18 -17.99 -4.91 2.70
CA ASN A 18 -17.84 -4.52 4.10
C ASN A 18 -17.08 -5.52 4.99
N LYS A 19 -16.30 -6.44 4.42
CA LYS A 19 -15.57 -7.46 5.19
C LYS A 19 -14.13 -7.68 4.73
N LEU A 20 -13.91 -7.85 3.42
CA LEU A 20 -12.61 -8.24 2.90
C LEU A 20 -12.37 -7.66 1.50
N ILE A 21 -11.17 -7.13 1.30
CA ILE A 21 -10.58 -6.91 -0.01
C ILE A 21 -9.24 -7.63 -0.02
N ARG A 22 -9.03 -8.51 -1.00
CA ARG A 22 -7.74 -9.19 -1.24
C ARG A 22 -7.31 -9.00 -2.68
N PHE A 23 -6.09 -8.55 -2.88
CA PHE A 23 -5.52 -8.34 -4.20
C PHE A 23 -4.01 -8.57 -4.20
N ARG A 24 -3.45 -8.70 -5.40
CA ARG A 24 -2.02 -8.87 -5.65
C ARG A 24 -1.53 -7.80 -6.61
N TRP A 25 -0.29 -7.34 -6.39
CA TRP A 25 0.38 -6.35 -7.23
C TRP A 25 1.90 -6.54 -7.17
N ALA A 26 2.62 -5.96 -8.13
CA ALA A 26 4.05 -6.16 -8.27
C ALA A 26 4.83 -5.61 -7.06
N ALA A 27 5.75 -6.41 -6.52
CA ALA A 27 6.68 -5.98 -5.48
C ALA A 27 7.71 -4.98 -6.05
N SER A 28 8.02 -3.95 -5.26
CA SER A 28 9.16 -3.06 -5.48
C SER A 28 10.14 -3.26 -4.32
N GLU A 29 11.38 -3.63 -4.62
CA GLU A 29 12.43 -3.93 -3.64
C GLU A 29 13.49 -2.83 -3.62
N GLY A 30 14.21 -2.72 -2.52
CA GLY A 30 15.24 -1.70 -2.29
C GLY A 30 14.68 -0.38 -1.74
N ILE A 31 15.59 0.59 -1.53
CA ILE A 31 15.26 1.94 -1.07
C ILE A 31 15.56 3.01 -2.11
N TYR A 32 14.88 4.14 -1.95
CA TYR A 32 15.26 5.38 -2.60
C TYR A 32 16.34 6.09 -1.75
N ALA A 33 17.60 5.97 -2.18
CA ALA A 33 18.76 6.64 -1.58
C ALA A 33 19.70 7.11 -2.70
N PRO A 34 19.37 8.23 -3.37
CA PRO A 34 20.05 8.69 -4.57
C PRO A 34 21.52 9.06 -4.34
N GLU A 35 21.87 9.53 -3.14
CA GLU A 35 23.27 9.78 -2.74
C GLU A 35 24.16 8.53 -2.76
N GLU A 36 23.57 7.35 -2.59
CA GLU A 36 24.24 6.05 -2.68
C GLU A 36 24.06 5.38 -4.05
N GLY A 37 23.40 6.06 -4.99
CA GLY A 37 23.05 5.50 -6.30
C GLY A 37 22.00 4.37 -6.23
N LYS A 38 21.22 4.30 -5.14
CA LYS A 38 20.20 3.26 -4.92
C LYS A 38 18.82 3.79 -5.25
N THR A 39 18.08 3.01 -6.04
CA THR A 39 16.67 3.27 -6.35
C THR A 39 15.89 1.97 -6.21
N PRO A 40 14.59 2.03 -5.83
CA PRO A 40 13.75 0.85 -5.81
C PRO A 40 13.65 0.25 -7.21
N HIS A 41 13.57 -1.08 -7.28
CA HIS A 41 13.50 -1.82 -8.53
C HIS A 41 12.43 -2.92 -8.46
N PRO A 42 11.92 -3.41 -9.61
CA PRO A 42 10.93 -4.47 -9.62
C PRO A 42 11.48 -5.75 -8.98
N GLY A 43 10.75 -6.33 -8.03
CA GLY A 43 11.12 -7.61 -7.41
C GLY A 43 10.93 -8.82 -8.34
N GLY A 44 10.08 -8.69 -9.36
CA GLY A 44 9.76 -9.79 -10.29
C GLY A 44 8.81 -10.84 -9.69
N TYR A 45 8.05 -10.47 -8.67
CA TYR A 45 6.97 -11.26 -8.06
C TYR A 45 5.87 -10.31 -7.58
N ASP A 46 4.70 -10.87 -7.27
CA ASP A 46 3.61 -10.10 -6.67
C ASP A 46 3.62 -10.28 -5.14
N THR A 47 3.39 -9.19 -4.40
CA THR A 47 2.95 -9.29 -3.01
C THR A 47 1.45 -9.52 -2.96
N THR A 48 0.98 -9.95 -1.79
CA THR A 48 -0.46 -10.08 -1.52
C THR A 48 -0.88 -9.14 -0.41
N VAL A 49 -1.93 -8.37 -0.67
CA VAL A 49 -2.54 -7.45 0.28
C VAL A 49 -3.91 -7.98 0.70
N GLU A 50 -4.15 -8.02 2.00
CA GLU A 50 -5.46 -8.25 2.61
C GLU A 50 -5.86 -7.05 3.47
N ILE A 51 -7.05 -6.52 3.18
CA ILE A 51 -7.70 -5.47 3.95
C ILE A 51 -8.97 -6.05 4.55
N THR A 52 -9.03 -6.15 5.87
CA THR A 52 -10.21 -6.62 6.60
C THR A 52 -10.89 -5.49 7.35
N PHE A 53 -12.21 -5.55 7.40
CA PHE A 53 -13.07 -4.57 8.08
C PHE A 53 -13.86 -5.27 9.18
N GLU A 54 -13.71 -4.81 10.41
CA GLU A 54 -14.41 -5.33 11.59
C GLU A 54 -15.14 -4.19 12.31
N SER A 55 -16.43 -4.35 12.56
CA SER A 55 -17.19 -3.37 13.35
C SER A 55 -16.82 -3.51 14.82
N LEU A 56 -16.32 -2.43 15.43
CA LEU A 56 -16.08 -2.38 16.88
C LEU A 56 -17.33 -1.92 17.64
N ASN A 57 -18.11 -1.01 17.03
CA ASN A 57 -19.45 -0.59 17.46
C ASN A 57 -20.18 0.09 16.28
N LYS A 58 -21.30 0.78 16.56
CA LYS A 58 -22.14 1.43 15.53
C LYS A 58 -21.42 2.49 14.70
N GLY A 59 -20.37 3.13 15.22
CA GLY A 59 -19.67 4.24 14.57
C GLY A 59 -18.21 3.96 14.21
N GLU A 60 -17.66 2.82 14.65
CA GLU A 60 -16.23 2.53 14.54
C GLU A 60 -15.96 1.23 13.80
N THR A 61 -14.98 1.26 12.90
CA THR A 61 -14.50 0.10 12.14
C THR A 61 -13.00 -0.06 12.36
N LEU A 62 -12.58 -1.23 12.82
CA LEU A 62 -11.19 -1.65 12.77
C LEU A 62 -10.85 -2.03 11.33
N VAL A 63 -9.91 -1.29 10.74
CA VAL A 63 -9.31 -1.61 9.45
C VAL A 63 -7.94 -2.24 9.72
N LYS A 64 -7.73 -3.48 9.25
CA LYS A 64 -6.44 -4.16 9.34
C LYS A 64 -5.92 -4.42 7.93
N ILE A 65 -4.70 -3.99 7.68
CA ILE A 65 -4.00 -4.16 6.41
C ILE A 65 -2.82 -5.08 6.66
N ILE A 66 -2.73 -6.17 5.90
CA ILE A 66 -1.59 -7.07 5.90
C ILE A 66 -1.09 -7.14 4.46
N GLU A 67 0.18 -6.84 4.27
CA GLU A 67 0.88 -7.10 3.01
C GLU A 67 2.06 -8.02 3.28
N GLY A 68 2.20 -9.07 2.46
CA GLY A 68 3.19 -10.11 2.69
C GLY A 68 3.77 -10.69 1.40
N GLU A 69 4.40 -11.84 1.55
CA GLU A 69 5.12 -12.56 0.48
C GLU A 69 6.40 -11.86 -0.01
N TRP A 70 6.92 -10.93 0.80
CA TRP A 70 8.24 -10.33 0.61
C TRP A 70 9.34 -11.38 0.71
N ARG A 71 10.36 -11.26 -0.15
CA ARG A 71 11.58 -12.06 -0.03
C ARG A 71 12.35 -11.65 1.21
N ASN A 72 12.93 -12.64 1.89
CA ASN A 72 13.82 -12.41 3.03
C ASN A 72 15.25 -12.05 2.56
N THR A 73 15.35 -10.95 1.84
CA THR A 73 16.59 -10.31 1.40
C THR A 73 16.60 -8.88 1.90
N GLU A 74 17.77 -8.24 1.97
CA GLU A 74 17.86 -6.84 2.41
C GLU A 74 16.94 -5.92 1.60
N ASP A 75 16.97 -6.03 0.27
CA ASP A 75 16.13 -5.21 -0.61
C ASP A 75 14.63 -5.55 -0.45
N GLY A 76 14.29 -6.83 -0.26
CA GLY A 76 12.91 -7.25 0.01
C GLY A 76 12.37 -6.70 1.34
N LEU A 77 13.20 -6.73 2.40
CA LEU A 77 12.85 -6.13 3.69
C LEU A 77 12.70 -4.61 3.58
N GLN A 78 13.61 -3.94 2.90
CA GLN A 78 13.53 -2.51 2.62
C GLN A 78 12.23 -2.13 1.90
N GLY A 79 11.88 -2.88 0.84
CA GLY A 79 10.62 -2.71 0.12
C GLY A 79 9.39 -2.91 1.01
N SER A 80 9.42 -3.90 1.90
CA SER A 80 8.34 -4.16 2.86
C SER A 80 8.11 -3.00 3.83
N TYR A 81 9.18 -2.40 4.35
CA TYR A 81 9.08 -1.28 5.29
C TYR A 81 8.67 0.02 4.59
N GLN A 82 9.12 0.25 3.36
CA GLN A 82 8.66 1.37 2.53
C GLN A 82 7.15 1.26 2.25
N ASN A 83 6.65 0.09 1.90
CA ASN A 83 5.21 -0.12 1.72
C ASN A 83 4.43 0.05 3.03
N CYS A 84 4.97 -0.40 4.16
CA CYS A 84 4.36 -0.17 5.48
C CYS A 84 4.16 1.34 5.78
N GLN A 85 5.14 2.18 5.42
CA GLN A 85 5.01 3.65 5.52
C GLN A 85 3.94 4.18 4.56
N GLY A 86 3.89 3.67 3.32
CA GLY A 86 2.86 3.98 2.35
C GLY A 86 1.44 3.68 2.86
N TRP A 87 1.23 2.52 3.48
CA TRP A 87 -0.04 2.12 4.09
C TRP A 87 -0.43 2.98 5.29
N THR A 88 0.56 3.43 6.07
CA THR A 88 0.34 4.41 7.14
C THR A 88 -0.18 5.72 6.58
N ASN A 89 0.46 6.26 5.55
CA ASN A 89 0.00 7.49 4.88
C ASN A 89 -1.38 7.33 4.24
N MET A 90 -1.64 6.19 3.58
CA MET A 90 -2.95 5.85 3.03
C MET A 90 -4.03 5.90 4.13
N SER A 91 -3.76 5.27 5.28
CA SER A 91 -4.67 5.22 6.41
C SER A 91 -4.95 6.61 7.00
N CYS A 92 -3.94 7.47 7.10
CA CYS A 92 -4.12 8.88 7.50
C CYS A 92 -5.01 9.65 6.53
N CYS A 93 -4.79 9.49 5.21
CA CYS A 93 -5.62 10.11 4.19
C CYS A 93 -7.07 9.61 4.25
N LEU A 94 -7.26 8.30 4.40
CA LEU A 94 -8.58 7.69 4.53
C LEU A 94 -9.32 8.25 5.75
N LYS A 95 -8.66 8.30 6.91
CA LYS A 95 -9.23 8.86 8.14
C LYS A 95 -9.66 10.31 7.96
N ALA A 96 -8.78 11.17 7.44
CA ALA A 96 -9.07 12.58 7.20
C ALA A 96 -10.29 12.78 6.28
N TYR A 97 -10.41 11.93 5.26
CA TYR A 97 -11.52 11.97 4.32
C TYR A 97 -12.83 11.50 4.97
N VAL A 98 -12.85 10.33 5.62
CA VAL A 98 -14.11 9.76 6.16
C VAL A 98 -14.62 10.51 7.39
N GLU A 99 -13.74 11.09 8.21
CA GLU A 99 -14.15 11.80 9.43
C GLU A 99 -14.40 13.30 9.21
N TYR A 100 -13.68 13.95 8.29
CA TYR A 100 -13.70 15.41 8.15
C TYR A 100 -13.96 15.88 6.71
N GLY A 101 -14.09 14.99 5.73
CA GLY A 101 -14.26 15.36 4.32
C GLY A 101 -13.02 16.00 3.69
N VAL A 102 -11.84 15.92 4.34
CA VAL A 102 -10.59 16.53 3.86
C VAL A 102 -9.86 15.56 2.95
N ASN A 103 -9.67 15.93 1.68
CA ASN A 103 -8.87 15.15 0.75
C ASN A 103 -7.38 15.55 0.80
N LEU A 104 -6.61 14.86 1.64
CA LEU A 104 -5.15 15.07 1.78
C LEU A 104 -4.34 14.71 0.52
N ARG A 105 -4.94 14.00 -0.44
CA ARG A 105 -4.29 13.64 -1.71
C ARG A 105 -4.40 14.75 -2.76
N LYS A 106 -5.25 15.76 -2.54
CA LYS A 106 -5.39 16.89 -3.48
C LYS A 106 -4.13 17.76 -3.43
N GLY A 107 -3.37 17.81 -4.52
CA GLY A 107 -2.11 18.56 -4.60
C GLY A 107 -0.91 17.82 -4.01
N PHE A 108 -1.07 16.53 -3.69
CA PHE A 108 0.00 15.64 -3.28
C PHE A 108 0.42 14.82 -4.52
N PHE A 109 1.72 14.85 -4.85
CA PHE A 109 2.36 14.36 -6.08
C PHE A 109 2.12 15.22 -7.34
#